data_AF-A0A956DTQ9-F1
#
_entry.id   AF-A0A956DTQ9-F1
#
_cell.length_a   1.000
_cell.length_b   1.000
_cell.length_c   1.000
_cell.angle_alpha   90.00
_cell.angle_beta   90.00
_cell.angle_gamma   90.00
#
_symmetry.space_group_name_H-M   'P 1'
#
loop_
_entity.id
_entity.type
_entity.pdbx_description
1 polymer ?
#
loop_
_entity_poly.entity_id
_entity_poly.type
_entity_poly.pdbx_seq_one_letter_code
_entity_poly.pdbx_strand_id
1 'polypeptide(L)'
;MSPDLPHLSRGDVEQSLRELYRKQRKRHLFAFHGTGQEDLVEIPEHGRVRVVPVRSELDLRANMPDLGVDDERIAFLVPWRGEIPMDLAGRFALGGRVQRIGREARVRRLFGVAAADANALASPLAEYLLRPEAQASYELKGNRLTEDAMWETWLHHDWKVPVEGGLALDTLLGWAATDGRGGSFGKAMTEAVASGVRDALLTYLEARHGRVARLIVEAWEQGTGGEVLQWALIFEPLSRSEDAAVKMWMKQSVLAQFQIQDEAERLALAAALGEVGGRALRYVAQRVEDQATVRNLIRDADARVNDSTVRAALVDDGRLPSSWSLQLAALGRLLAAGAEDPTVPRVREARDRLHKLESHDMARDTAQTAALRRASKACQLMAWLATDPMTYDVPGQQPFAEAEHLAAWYAEEGGFVDWARRGARGTASDDFGRGVQAVVEKADAHRDELDRRFTRGLKAWIESGRPSGQVVPIDQAVKRVAVPFLQERASRRLLVLLLDGMAWAQ
;
A
#
# COMPACT_ATOMS: atom_id res chain seq x y z
N MET A 1 -21.85 8.76 49.44
CA MET A 1 -21.62 7.78 48.35
C MET A 1 -20.20 7.29 48.49
N SER A 2 -19.99 6.03 48.88
CA SER A 2 -18.64 5.46 49.06
C SER A 2 -17.91 5.41 47.72
N PRO A 3 -16.57 5.58 47.72
CA PRO A 3 -15.75 5.49 46.52
C PRO A 3 -15.91 4.12 45.85
N ASP A 4 -15.98 4.13 44.51
CA ASP A 4 -16.26 3.02 43.58
C ASP A 4 -16.18 1.60 44.16
N LEU A 5 -17.35 0.96 44.24
CA LEU A 5 -17.45 -0.45 44.54
C LEU A 5 -17.10 -1.24 43.26
N PRO A 6 -15.99 -2.01 43.21
CA PRO A 6 -15.59 -2.69 41.98
C PRO A 6 -16.56 -3.81 41.63
N HIS A 7 -16.96 -3.88 40.37
CA HIS A 7 -17.66 -5.05 39.85
C HIS A 7 -16.67 -6.20 39.63
N LEU A 8 -16.95 -7.35 40.23
CA LEU A 8 -16.13 -8.55 40.17
C LEU A 8 -16.83 -9.57 39.28
N SER A 9 -16.16 -9.95 38.19
CA SER A 9 -16.68 -11.01 37.31
C SER A 9 -16.45 -12.39 37.92
N ARG A 10 -17.15 -13.40 37.40
CA ARG A 10 -16.97 -14.82 37.75
C ARG A 10 -15.50 -15.23 37.84
N GLY A 11 -14.73 -14.91 36.81
CA GLY A 11 -13.33 -15.31 36.74
C GLY A 11 -12.42 -14.54 37.70
N ASP A 12 -12.75 -13.30 38.09
CA ASP A 12 -11.98 -12.55 39.11
C ASP A 12 -12.06 -13.30 40.46
N VAL A 13 -13.28 -13.72 40.81
CA VAL A 13 -13.57 -14.49 42.03
C VAL A 13 -12.93 -15.87 41.95
N GLU A 14 -13.06 -16.57 40.83
CA GLU A 14 -12.46 -17.89 40.62
C GLU A 14 -10.95 -17.89 40.79
N GLN A 15 -10.23 -16.98 40.15
CA GLN A 15 -8.78 -16.90 40.27
C GLN A 15 -8.35 -16.62 41.71
N SER A 16 -9.03 -15.68 42.37
CA SER A 16 -8.74 -15.36 43.77
C SER A 16 -8.99 -16.55 44.69
N LEU A 17 -10.07 -17.30 44.46
CA LEU A 17 -10.36 -18.54 45.19
C LEU A 17 -9.28 -19.61 44.94
N ARG A 18 -8.86 -19.83 43.69
CA ARG A 18 -7.78 -20.78 43.36
C ARG A 18 -6.49 -20.45 44.12
N GLU A 19 -6.11 -19.17 44.19
CA GLU A 19 -4.93 -18.72 44.94
C GLU A 19 -5.09 -18.93 46.46
N LEU A 20 -6.28 -18.69 47.00
CA LEU A 20 -6.57 -18.88 48.41
C LEU A 20 -6.58 -20.36 48.82
N TYR A 21 -7.07 -21.23 47.95
CA TYR A 21 -7.15 -22.68 48.15
C TYR A 21 -5.80 -23.39 48.05
N ARG A 22 -4.83 -22.87 47.27
CA ARG A 22 -3.44 -23.37 47.27
C ARG A 22 -2.82 -23.41 48.66
N LYS A 23 -3.24 -22.53 49.56
CA LYS A 23 -2.81 -22.50 50.96
C LYS A 23 -3.82 -23.28 51.79
N GLN A 24 -3.69 -24.61 51.91
CA GLN A 24 -4.62 -25.52 52.62
C GLN A 24 -5.49 -24.81 53.70
N ARG A 25 -6.80 -24.76 53.48
CA ARG A 25 -7.76 -24.04 54.34
C ARG A 25 -8.71 -24.99 55.03
N LYS A 26 -9.02 -24.69 56.30
CA LYS A 26 -10.02 -25.39 57.12
C LYS A 26 -11.43 -24.77 57.04
N ARG A 27 -11.58 -23.63 56.37
CA ARG A 27 -12.83 -22.87 56.26
C ARG A 27 -13.04 -22.44 54.82
N HIS A 28 -14.29 -22.50 54.37
CA HIS A 28 -14.67 -22.34 52.96
C HIS A 28 -15.56 -21.12 52.69
N LEU A 29 -15.78 -20.27 53.71
CA LEU A 29 -16.46 -18.99 53.56
C LEU A 29 -15.46 -17.87 53.33
N PHE A 30 -15.60 -17.14 52.22
CA PHE A 30 -14.73 -16.04 51.83
C PHE A 30 -15.53 -14.75 51.69
N ALA A 31 -14.88 -13.62 51.93
CA ALA A 31 -15.45 -12.30 51.69
C ALA A 31 -14.54 -11.51 50.74
N PHE A 32 -15.11 -10.99 49.66
CA PHE A 32 -14.42 -10.14 48.69
C PHE A 32 -15.10 -8.76 48.62
N HIS A 33 -14.31 -7.69 48.63
CA HIS A 33 -14.84 -6.34 48.48
C HIS A 33 -15.20 -6.06 47.02
N GLY A 34 -16.48 -5.95 46.73
CA GLY A 34 -17.00 -5.68 45.39
C GLY A 34 -18.49 -5.98 45.25
N THR A 35 -19.01 -5.80 44.04
CA THR A 35 -20.35 -6.21 43.59
C THR A 35 -20.23 -7.22 42.45
N GLY A 36 -21.30 -7.90 42.09
CA GLY A 36 -21.30 -8.93 41.04
C GLY A 36 -22.67 -9.59 40.89
N GLN A 37 -22.72 -10.64 40.08
CA GLN A 37 -23.91 -11.49 39.96
C GLN A 37 -23.78 -12.73 40.85
N GLU A 38 -24.91 -13.28 41.28
CA GLU A 38 -24.92 -14.60 41.92
C GLU A 38 -24.50 -15.65 40.89
N ASP A 39 -23.57 -16.53 41.27
CA ASP A 39 -22.96 -17.48 40.34
C ASP A 39 -22.43 -18.72 41.08
N LEU A 40 -22.06 -19.74 40.32
CA LEU A 40 -21.43 -20.96 40.80
C LEU A 40 -20.07 -21.15 40.10
N VAL A 41 -19.02 -21.12 40.91
CA VAL A 41 -17.63 -21.25 40.45
C VAL A 41 -17.11 -22.63 40.82
N GLU A 42 -16.51 -23.32 39.86
CA GLU A 42 -15.92 -24.64 40.09
C GLU A 42 -14.42 -24.49 40.31
N ILE A 43 -13.95 -24.94 41.48
CA ILE A 43 -12.53 -24.92 41.83
C ILE A 43 -11.99 -26.35 41.71
N PRO A 44 -10.98 -26.60 40.85
CA PRO A 44 -10.36 -27.92 40.73
C PRO A 44 -9.96 -28.46 42.11
N GLU A 45 -10.24 -29.73 42.37
CA GLU A 45 -9.93 -30.43 43.63
C GLU A 45 -10.65 -29.92 44.89
N HIS A 46 -11.39 -28.81 44.79
CA HIS A 46 -12.07 -28.15 45.91
C HIS A 46 -13.56 -27.87 45.65
N GLY A 47 -14.16 -28.50 44.63
CA GLY A 47 -15.60 -28.49 44.37
C GLY A 47 -16.19 -27.13 44.00
N ARG A 48 -17.52 -27.01 44.12
CA ARG A 48 -18.27 -25.81 43.71
C ARG A 48 -18.37 -24.80 44.86
N VAL A 49 -18.12 -23.54 44.55
CA VAL A 49 -18.24 -22.39 45.47
C VAL A 49 -19.33 -21.47 44.96
N ARG A 50 -20.34 -21.19 45.79
CA ARG A 50 -21.41 -20.25 45.47
C ARG A 50 -20.92 -18.83 45.66
N VAL A 51 -21.07 -17.97 44.67
CA VAL A 51 -20.75 -16.54 44.74
C VAL A 51 -22.03 -15.80 45.06
N VAL A 52 -22.09 -15.09 46.19
CA VAL A 52 -23.30 -14.42 46.67
C VAL A 52 -23.03 -12.93 46.87
N PRO A 53 -23.56 -12.04 46.01
CA PRO A 53 -23.49 -10.60 46.26
C PRO A 53 -24.44 -10.22 47.40
N VAL A 54 -23.94 -9.45 48.36
CA VAL A 54 -24.76 -8.94 49.47
C VAL A 54 -24.74 -7.41 49.48
N ARG A 55 -25.81 -6.80 49.97
CA ARG A 55 -25.98 -5.33 49.96
C ARG A 55 -25.63 -4.67 51.29
N SER A 56 -25.64 -5.44 52.38
CA SER A 56 -25.40 -4.96 53.74
C SER A 56 -24.97 -6.09 54.66
N GLU A 57 -24.55 -5.77 55.89
CA GLU A 57 -24.25 -6.78 56.90
C GLU A 57 -25.48 -7.58 57.34
N LEU A 58 -26.68 -6.99 57.26
CA LEU A 58 -27.92 -7.71 57.55
C LEU A 58 -28.21 -8.74 56.46
N ASP A 59 -27.99 -8.36 55.20
CA ASP A 59 -28.12 -9.24 54.04
C ASP A 59 -27.10 -10.38 54.09
N LEU A 60 -25.87 -10.08 54.54
CA LEU A 60 -24.87 -11.12 54.81
C LEU A 60 -25.40 -12.14 55.83
N ARG A 61 -25.93 -11.68 56.98
CA ARG A 61 -26.48 -12.57 58.02
C ARG A 61 -27.63 -13.43 57.49
N ALA A 62 -28.50 -12.87 56.64
CA ALA A 62 -29.60 -13.59 56.02
C ALA A 62 -29.14 -14.68 55.05
N ASN A 63 -27.97 -14.53 54.43
CA ASN A 63 -27.41 -15.48 53.48
C ASN A 63 -26.36 -16.44 54.09
N MET A 64 -26.13 -16.37 55.40
CA MET A 64 -25.20 -17.27 56.08
C MET A 64 -25.77 -18.70 56.15
N PRO A 65 -24.92 -19.74 56.03
CA PRO A 65 -25.32 -21.11 56.32
C PRO A 65 -25.83 -21.26 57.76
N ASP A 66 -26.71 -22.23 57.98
CA ASP A 66 -27.10 -22.65 59.32
C ASP A 66 -25.89 -23.11 60.16
N LEU A 67 -26.01 -22.99 61.49
CA LEU A 67 -24.99 -23.45 62.42
C LEU A 67 -24.96 -25.00 62.43
N GLY A 68 -23.84 -25.59 62.00
CA GLY A 68 -23.66 -27.06 61.93
C GLY A 68 -23.44 -27.61 60.52
N VAL A 69 -23.56 -26.78 59.48
CA VAL A 69 -23.20 -27.14 58.09
C VAL A 69 -21.72 -26.83 57.86
N ASP A 70 -20.85 -27.83 58.02
CA ASP A 70 -19.39 -27.63 58.08
C ASP A 70 -18.67 -27.57 56.71
N ASP A 71 -19.34 -27.89 55.59
CA ASP A 71 -18.70 -27.93 54.25
C ASP A 71 -19.35 -26.98 53.21
N GLU A 72 -20.14 -26.00 53.64
CA GLU A 72 -20.66 -25.00 52.71
C GLU A 72 -19.55 -24.06 52.23
N ARG A 73 -19.45 -23.92 50.90
CA ARG A 73 -18.40 -23.14 50.23
C ARG A 73 -19.05 -21.93 49.56
N ILE A 74 -18.87 -20.75 50.18
CA ILE A 74 -19.50 -19.52 49.72
C ILE A 74 -18.46 -18.40 49.65
N ALA A 75 -18.46 -17.65 48.54
CA ALA A 75 -17.74 -16.41 48.36
C ALA A 75 -18.73 -15.24 48.36
N PHE A 76 -18.76 -14.47 49.45
CA PHE A 76 -19.61 -13.29 49.56
C PHE A 76 -18.94 -12.07 48.92
N LEU A 77 -19.68 -11.34 48.07
CA LEU A 77 -19.25 -10.04 47.55
C LEU A 77 -19.87 -8.94 48.41
N VAL A 78 -19.03 -8.28 49.21
CA VAL A 78 -19.45 -7.31 50.23
C VAL A 78 -19.15 -5.87 49.82
N PRO A 79 -20.05 -4.89 50.10
CA PRO A 79 -19.88 -3.51 49.72
C PRO A 79 -19.00 -2.67 50.67
N TRP A 80 -18.35 -3.30 51.66
CA TRP A 80 -17.50 -2.62 52.66
C TRP A 80 -16.11 -3.25 52.74
N ARG A 81 -15.16 -2.49 53.30
CA ARG A 81 -13.75 -2.88 53.46
C ARG A 81 -13.44 -3.23 54.91
N GLY A 82 -12.31 -3.90 55.13
CA GLY A 82 -11.81 -4.25 56.45
C GLY A 82 -12.16 -5.68 56.81
N GLU A 83 -13.06 -5.85 57.77
CA GLU A 83 -13.39 -7.15 58.35
C GLU A 83 -14.91 -7.37 58.39
N ILE A 84 -15.30 -8.64 58.32
CA ILE A 84 -16.66 -9.11 58.56
C ILE A 84 -17.00 -8.91 60.05
N PRO A 85 -18.26 -8.64 60.41
CA PRO A 85 -18.68 -8.50 61.80
C PRO A 85 -18.14 -9.60 62.71
N MET A 86 -17.71 -9.22 63.92
CA MET A 86 -16.97 -10.07 64.85
C MET A 86 -17.72 -11.36 65.22
N ASP A 87 -19.05 -11.31 65.27
CA ASP A 87 -19.96 -12.45 65.47
C ASP A 87 -19.85 -13.51 64.37
N LEU A 88 -19.45 -13.12 63.16
CA LEU A 88 -19.33 -14.01 61.99
C LEU A 88 -17.88 -14.29 61.60
N ALA A 89 -16.91 -13.45 61.98
CA ALA A 89 -15.50 -13.56 61.59
C ALA A 89 -14.91 -14.96 61.89
N GLY A 90 -15.37 -15.59 62.97
CA GLY A 90 -15.03 -16.97 63.35
C GLY A 90 -15.51 -18.07 62.40
N ARG A 91 -16.36 -17.76 61.40
CA ARG A 91 -16.83 -18.71 60.38
C ARG A 91 -16.11 -18.54 59.05
N PHE A 92 -15.51 -17.37 58.82
CA PHE A 92 -14.81 -17.04 57.58
C PHE A 92 -13.37 -17.53 57.59
N ALA A 93 -12.87 -17.80 56.39
CA ALA A 93 -11.44 -17.92 56.13
C ALA A 93 -10.74 -16.60 56.45
N LEU A 94 -9.42 -16.66 56.70
CA LEU A 94 -8.59 -15.48 57.02
C LEU A 94 -9.10 -14.64 58.20
N GLY A 95 -9.84 -15.25 59.13
CA GLY A 95 -10.38 -14.59 60.31
C GLY A 95 -11.41 -13.50 59.98
N GLY A 96 -12.15 -13.62 58.88
CA GLY A 96 -13.15 -12.63 58.49
C GLY A 96 -12.60 -11.41 57.75
N ARG A 97 -11.33 -11.39 57.36
CA ARG A 97 -10.79 -10.28 56.55
C ARG A 97 -11.40 -10.27 55.15
N VAL A 98 -11.97 -9.13 54.78
CA VAL A 98 -12.48 -8.88 53.44
C VAL A 98 -11.29 -8.72 52.47
N GLN A 99 -11.20 -9.62 51.51
CA GLN A 99 -10.15 -9.61 50.49
C GLN A 99 -10.46 -8.58 49.39
N ARG A 100 -9.45 -7.84 48.95
CA ARG A 100 -9.58 -6.92 47.81
C ARG A 100 -8.98 -7.56 46.58
N ILE A 101 -9.81 -7.73 45.55
CA ILE A 101 -9.31 -8.06 44.21
C ILE A 101 -8.94 -6.73 43.54
N GLY A 102 -7.64 -6.43 43.50
CA GLY A 102 -7.13 -5.17 42.97
C GLY A 102 -7.25 -5.05 41.46
N ARG A 103 -7.19 -3.81 40.94
CA ARG A 103 -7.18 -3.51 39.49
C ARG A 103 -6.13 -4.33 38.75
N GLU A 104 -4.90 -4.41 39.29
CA GLU A 104 -3.82 -5.19 38.69
C GLU A 104 -4.16 -6.67 38.50
N ALA A 105 -4.71 -7.33 39.52
CA ALA A 105 -5.07 -8.75 39.43
C ALA A 105 -6.14 -8.99 38.35
N ARG A 106 -7.13 -8.08 38.26
CA ARG A 106 -8.21 -8.15 37.27
C ARG A 106 -7.69 -7.93 35.84
N VAL A 107 -6.84 -6.92 35.63
CA VAL A 107 -6.20 -6.67 34.32
C VAL A 107 -5.32 -7.85 33.92
N ARG A 108 -4.50 -8.36 34.84
CA ARG A 108 -3.64 -9.53 34.57
C ARG A 108 -4.44 -10.75 34.13
N ARG A 109 -5.57 -11.01 34.78
CA ARG A 109 -6.50 -12.08 34.39
C ARG A 109 -7.05 -11.86 32.99
N LEU A 110 -7.55 -10.65 32.73
CA LEU A 110 -8.17 -10.29 31.47
C LEU A 110 -7.24 -10.54 30.27
N PHE A 111 -5.94 -10.35 30.46
CA PHE A 111 -4.91 -10.58 29.44
C PHE A 111 -4.18 -11.93 29.57
N GLY A 112 -4.49 -12.73 30.59
CA GLY A 112 -3.83 -14.03 30.83
C GLY A 112 -2.34 -13.94 31.21
N VAL A 113 -1.89 -12.85 31.85
CA VAL A 113 -0.47 -12.59 32.14
C VAL A 113 -0.10 -12.69 33.63
N ALA A 114 1.19 -12.93 33.93
CA ALA A 114 1.69 -12.98 35.31
C ALA A 114 2.13 -11.63 35.89
N ALA A 115 2.32 -10.59 35.08
CA ALA A 115 2.68 -9.25 35.54
C ALA A 115 2.10 -8.18 34.62
N ALA A 116 1.84 -6.98 35.13
CA ALA A 116 1.39 -5.83 34.35
C ALA A 116 2.20 -4.58 34.71
N ASP A 117 2.52 -3.77 33.71
CA ASP A 117 3.29 -2.54 33.88
C ASP A 117 2.45 -1.41 34.49
N ALA A 118 3.12 -0.53 35.25
CA ALA A 118 2.48 0.62 35.87
C ALA A 118 1.75 1.51 34.86
N ASN A 119 2.32 1.73 33.67
CA ASN A 119 1.69 2.53 32.61
C ASN A 119 0.42 1.87 32.06
N ALA A 120 0.45 0.56 31.82
CA ALA A 120 -0.72 -0.18 31.39
C ALA A 120 -1.84 -0.12 32.44
N LEU A 121 -1.48 -0.22 33.73
CA LEU A 121 -2.43 -0.10 34.83
C LEU A 121 -2.96 1.32 35.03
N ALA A 122 -2.19 2.35 34.72
CA ALA A 122 -2.60 3.75 34.85
C ALA A 122 -3.47 4.24 33.69
N SER A 123 -3.37 3.59 32.51
CA SER A 123 -4.11 4.00 31.32
C SER A 123 -5.64 3.89 31.51
N PRO A 124 -6.42 4.87 31.01
CA PRO A 124 -7.89 4.82 31.00
C PRO A 124 -8.46 3.56 30.32
N LEU A 125 -7.72 2.98 29.37
CA LEU A 125 -8.13 1.74 28.72
C LEU A 125 -8.27 0.59 29.72
N ALA A 126 -7.36 0.46 30.69
CA ALA A 126 -7.45 -0.61 31.68
C ALA A 126 -8.71 -0.51 32.56
N GLU A 127 -9.24 0.70 32.77
CA GLU A 127 -10.50 0.88 33.49
C GLU A 127 -11.70 0.54 32.60
N TYR A 128 -11.69 1.06 31.36
CA TYR A 128 -12.69 0.76 30.35
C TYR A 128 -12.88 -0.74 30.13
N LEU A 129 -11.78 -1.50 30.02
CA LEU A 129 -11.81 -2.94 29.79
C LEU A 129 -12.31 -3.75 30.99
N LEU A 130 -12.33 -3.16 32.19
CA LEU A 130 -12.82 -3.80 33.42
C LEU A 130 -14.30 -3.51 33.71
N ARG A 131 -15.02 -2.88 32.78
CA ARG A 131 -16.45 -2.60 32.90
C ARG A 131 -17.29 -3.89 32.98
N PRO A 132 -18.45 -3.89 33.66
CA PRO A 132 -19.29 -5.08 33.83
C PRO A 132 -19.72 -5.75 32.53
N GLU A 133 -19.94 -4.96 31.48
CA GLU A 133 -20.43 -5.44 30.17
C GLU A 133 -19.32 -6.07 29.33
N ALA A 134 -18.04 -5.92 29.71
CA ALA A 134 -16.93 -6.51 29.00
C ALA A 134 -16.84 -8.02 29.29
N GLN A 135 -17.29 -8.83 28.33
CA GLN A 135 -17.20 -10.30 28.40
C GLN A 135 -15.97 -10.87 27.67
N ALA A 136 -15.21 -10.03 26.96
CA ALA A 136 -14.08 -10.47 26.15
C ALA A 136 -12.87 -10.88 27.00
N SER A 137 -12.11 -11.86 26.51
CA SER A 137 -10.78 -12.22 27.01
C SER A 137 -9.73 -11.77 25.99
N TYR A 138 -8.65 -11.15 26.45
CA TYR A 138 -7.60 -10.58 25.60
C TYR A 138 -6.29 -11.34 25.81
N GLU A 139 -6.34 -12.68 25.71
CA GLU A 139 -5.20 -13.54 26.03
C GLU A 139 -3.96 -13.18 25.21
N LEU A 140 -2.87 -12.88 25.91
CA LEU A 140 -1.57 -12.61 25.34
C LEU A 140 -0.69 -13.86 25.34
N LYS A 141 0.14 -14.01 24.30
CA LYS A 141 1.17 -15.07 24.23
C LYS A 141 2.40 -14.78 25.11
N GLY A 142 2.39 -13.68 25.87
CA GLY A 142 3.50 -13.24 26.73
C GLY A 142 3.18 -13.34 28.21
N ASN A 143 4.20 -13.24 29.07
CA ASN A 143 4.03 -13.35 30.52
C ASN A 143 3.82 -11.98 31.23
N ARG A 144 3.97 -10.87 30.50
CA ARG A 144 3.92 -9.51 31.03
C ARG A 144 3.11 -8.61 30.10
N LEU A 145 2.17 -7.84 30.67
CA LEU A 145 1.38 -6.84 29.96
C LEU A 145 2.10 -5.49 29.98
N THR A 146 2.50 -5.03 28.81
CA THR A 146 2.98 -3.67 28.56
C THR A 146 1.82 -2.78 28.09
N GLU A 147 2.02 -1.46 28.11
CA GLU A 147 1.02 -0.51 27.56
C GLU A 147 0.80 -0.76 26.05
N ASP A 148 1.87 -1.00 25.29
CA ASP A 148 1.82 -1.36 23.86
C ASP A 148 0.94 -2.59 23.63
N ALA A 149 1.23 -3.70 24.34
CA ALA A 149 0.49 -4.94 24.18
C ALA A 149 -1.00 -4.79 24.55
N MET A 150 -1.30 -3.92 25.52
CA MET A 150 -2.68 -3.63 25.92
C MET A 150 -3.46 -2.93 24.80
N TRP A 151 -2.91 -1.86 24.23
CA TRP A 151 -3.53 -1.13 23.12
C TRP A 151 -3.65 -2.00 21.88
N GLU A 152 -2.57 -2.67 21.49
CA GLU A 152 -2.54 -3.52 20.30
C GLU A 152 -3.57 -4.64 20.36
N THR A 153 -3.65 -5.35 21.49
CA THR A 153 -4.58 -6.47 21.64
C THR A 153 -6.03 -6.01 21.63
N TRP A 154 -6.34 -4.90 22.31
CA TRP A 154 -7.69 -4.34 22.30
C TRP A 154 -8.10 -3.85 20.91
N LEU A 155 -7.25 -3.05 20.25
CA LEU A 155 -7.49 -2.54 18.90
C LEU A 155 -7.64 -3.68 17.88
N HIS A 156 -6.83 -4.72 18.00
CA HIS A 156 -6.94 -5.89 17.15
C HIS A 156 -8.23 -6.68 17.41
N HIS A 157 -8.55 -6.93 18.67
CA HIS A 157 -9.70 -7.76 19.02
C HIS A 157 -11.03 -7.07 18.69
N ASP A 158 -11.22 -5.84 19.17
CA ASP A 158 -12.51 -5.12 19.07
C ASP A 158 -12.64 -4.38 17.75
N TRP A 159 -11.54 -3.78 17.26
CA TRP A 159 -11.54 -2.89 16.11
C TRP A 159 -10.81 -3.46 14.90
N LYS A 160 -10.40 -4.73 14.94
CA LYS A 160 -9.65 -5.44 13.87
C LYS A 160 -8.56 -4.58 13.22
N VAL A 161 -7.88 -3.77 14.05
CA VAL A 161 -6.70 -3.04 13.61
C VAL A 161 -5.60 -4.07 13.35
N PRO A 162 -4.88 -3.98 12.22
CA PRO A 162 -3.70 -4.80 11.97
C PRO A 162 -2.59 -4.40 12.95
N VAL A 163 -2.16 -5.33 13.81
CA VAL A 163 -1.08 -5.11 14.78
C VAL A 163 0.07 -6.10 14.59
N GLU A 164 0.10 -6.80 13.45
CA GLU A 164 1.19 -7.70 13.08
C GLU A 164 2.48 -6.89 12.88
N GLY A 165 3.44 -7.06 13.80
CA GLY A 165 4.66 -6.23 13.82
C GLY A 165 4.48 -4.86 14.51
N GLY A 166 3.35 -4.65 15.20
CA GLY A 166 3.00 -3.43 15.93
C GLY A 166 2.14 -2.46 15.11
N LEU A 167 1.81 -1.31 15.71
CA LEU A 167 0.99 -0.25 15.10
C LEU A 167 1.77 0.61 14.08
N ALA A 168 2.33 0.00 13.04
CA ALA A 168 3.08 0.73 12.01
C ALA A 168 2.19 1.74 11.26
N LEU A 169 2.71 2.96 11.04
CA LEU A 169 1.95 4.07 10.45
C LEU A 169 1.40 3.81 9.05
N ASP A 170 2.17 3.14 8.20
CA ASP A 170 1.75 2.80 6.84
C ASP A 170 0.58 1.79 6.83
N THR A 171 0.65 0.82 7.72
CA THR A 171 -0.38 -0.20 7.94
C THR A 171 -1.63 0.42 8.54
N LEU A 172 -1.46 1.32 9.53
CA LEU A 172 -2.56 2.08 10.13
C LEU A 172 -3.26 2.97 9.09
N LEU A 173 -2.50 3.71 8.26
CA LEU A 173 -3.06 4.56 7.21
C LEU A 173 -3.80 3.74 6.14
N GLY A 174 -3.19 2.65 5.64
CA GLY A 174 -3.83 1.79 4.65
C GLY A 174 -5.10 1.11 5.18
N TRP A 175 -5.09 0.70 6.44
CA TRP A 175 -6.27 0.17 7.13
C TRP A 175 -7.35 1.23 7.32
N ALA A 176 -7.00 2.41 7.84
CA ALA A 176 -7.93 3.52 8.03
C ALA A 176 -8.60 3.97 6.72
N ALA A 177 -7.89 3.83 5.59
CA ALA A 177 -8.41 4.17 4.27
C ALA A 177 -9.47 3.21 3.74
N THR A 178 -9.56 1.99 4.28
CA THR A 178 -10.44 0.92 3.78
C THR A 178 -11.46 0.45 4.81
N ASP A 179 -11.21 0.69 6.10
CA ASP A 179 -12.07 0.23 7.18
C ASP A 179 -13.24 1.20 7.45
N GLY A 180 -14.47 0.67 7.41
CA GLY A 180 -15.70 1.45 7.62
C GLY A 180 -16.16 1.58 9.08
N ARG A 181 -15.40 1.10 10.08
CA ARG A 181 -15.86 1.04 11.48
C ARG A 181 -15.54 2.27 12.30
N GLY A 182 -14.82 3.25 11.75
CA GLY A 182 -14.42 4.45 12.49
C GLY A 182 -15.60 5.26 13.04
N GLY A 183 -16.70 5.36 12.29
CA GLY A 183 -17.92 6.03 12.81
C GLY A 183 -18.54 5.30 14.01
N SER A 184 -18.43 3.97 14.07
CA SER A 184 -18.85 3.16 15.22
C SER A 184 -17.87 3.30 16.39
N PHE A 185 -16.57 3.39 16.11
CA PHE A 185 -15.54 3.68 17.12
C PHE A 185 -15.78 5.03 17.79
N GLY A 186 -15.92 6.10 17.00
CA GLY A 186 -16.18 7.44 17.50
C GLY A 186 -17.41 7.47 18.42
N LYS A 187 -18.51 6.82 18.01
CA LYS A 187 -19.73 6.70 18.84
C LYS A 187 -19.45 5.96 20.15
N ALA A 188 -18.82 4.79 20.09
CA ALA A 188 -18.51 4.01 21.30
C ALA A 188 -17.63 4.79 22.28
N MET A 189 -16.70 5.61 21.77
CA MET A 189 -15.80 6.42 22.59
C MET A 189 -16.46 7.67 23.21
N THR A 190 -17.68 8.04 22.78
CA THR A 190 -18.44 9.14 23.41
C THR A 190 -19.29 8.69 24.60
N GLU A 191 -19.45 7.39 24.81
CA GLU A 191 -20.20 6.86 25.94
C GLU A 191 -19.49 7.16 27.26
N ALA A 192 -20.25 7.43 28.33
CA ALA A 192 -19.70 7.76 29.65
C ALA A 192 -18.74 6.69 30.17
N VAL A 193 -18.98 5.42 29.81
CA VAL A 193 -18.12 4.28 30.18
C VAL A 193 -16.74 4.33 29.50
N ALA A 194 -16.61 4.98 28.36
CA ALA A 194 -15.38 5.11 27.57
C ALA A 194 -14.64 6.44 27.83
N SER A 195 -15.02 7.17 28.89
CA SER A 195 -14.46 8.48 29.22
C SER A 195 -12.92 8.44 29.27
N GLY A 196 -12.27 9.31 28.50
CA GLY A 196 -10.82 9.45 28.45
C GLY A 196 -10.06 8.36 27.65
N VAL A 197 -10.73 7.30 27.18
CA VAL A 197 -10.07 6.21 26.41
C VAL A 197 -9.56 6.73 25.08
N ARG A 198 -10.38 7.47 24.33
CA ARG A 198 -10.00 8.04 23.04
C ARG A 198 -8.83 9.01 23.17
N ASP A 199 -8.89 9.93 24.13
CA ASP A 199 -7.81 10.90 24.31
C ASP A 199 -6.50 10.22 24.74
N ALA A 200 -6.59 9.17 25.55
CA ALA A 200 -5.43 8.34 25.90
C ALA A 200 -4.87 7.59 24.69
N LEU A 201 -5.72 7.03 23.82
CA LEU A 201 -5.29 6.39 22.57
C LEU A 201 -4.57 7.38 21.66
N LEU A 202 -5.15 8.57 21.46
CA LEU A 202 -4.54 9.60 20.62
C LEU A 202 -3.21 10.07 21.19
N THR A 203 -3.12 10.26 22.52
CA THR A 203 -1.88 10.62 23.21
C THR A 203 -0.81 9.53 23.05
N TYR A 204 -1.20 8.27 23.21
CA TYR A 204 -0.33 7.11 23.02
C TYR A 204 0.24 7.05 21.60
N LEU A 205 -0.62 7.18 20.58
CA LEU A 205 -0.23 7.16 19.18
C LEU A 205 0.62 8.38 18.79
N GLU A 206 0.26 9.56 19.28
CA GLU A 206 1.00 10.81 19.04
C GLU A 206 2.40 10.76 19.66
N ALA A 207 2.57 10.15 20.83
CA ALA A 207 3.88 9.95 21.44
C ALA A 207 4.79 9.01 20.60
N ARG A 208 4.20 7.99 19.95
CA ARG A 208 4.95 6.98 19.19
C ARG A 208 5.28 7.43 17.77
N HIS A 209 4.36 8.15 17.14
CA HIS A 209 4.37 8.39 15.71
C HIS A 209 4.17 9.86 15.35
N GLY A 210 4.06 10.75 16.34
CA GLY A 210 3.77 12.16 16.14
C GLY A 210 2.33 12.41 15.69
N ARG A 211 2.05 13.66 15.33
CA ARG A 211 0.72 14.15 14.96
C ARG A 211 0.03 13.37 13.85
N VAL A 212 0.81 12.75 12.95
CA VAL A 212 0.27 12.01 11.81
C VAL A 212 -0.59 10.81 12.24
N ALA A 213 -0.25 10.12 13.32
CA ALA A 213 -1.06 8.99 13.79
C ALA A 213 -2.42 9.45 14.31
N ARG A 214 -2.44 10.58 15.03
CA ARG A 214 -3.68 11.21 15.48
C ARG A 214 -4.56 11.60 14.29
N LEU A 215 -3.97 12.25 13.28
CA LEU A 215 -4.69 12.61 12.05
C LEU A 215 -5.33 11.38 11.39
N ILE A 216 -4.60 10.26 11.29
CA ILE A 216 -5.10 9.03 10.67
C ILE A 216 -6.31 8.47 11.44
N VAL A 217 -6.26 8.44 12.77
CA VAL A 217 -7.38 7.95 13.60
C VAL A 217 -8.58 8.90 13.51
N GLU A 218 -8.36 10.20 13.58
CA GLU A 218 -9.43 11.20 13.43
C GLU A 218 -10.09 11.11 12.05
N ALA A 219 -9.31 10.87 10.99
CA ALA A 219 -9.85 10.66 9.64
C ALA A 219 -10.60 9.33 9.51
N TRP A 220 -10.12 8.25 10.13
CA TRP A 220 -10.84 6.98 10.19
C TRP A 220 -12.20 7.15 10.88
N GLU A 221 -12.24 7.82 12.03
CA GLU A 221 -13.48 8.14 12.76
C GLU A 221 -14.51 8.89 11.89
N GLN A 222 -14.03 9.78 11.03
CA GLN A 222 -14.85 10.58 10.12
C GLN A 222 -15.17 9.87 8.79
N GLY A 223 -14.59 8.69 8.54
CA GLY A 223 -14.72 7.99 7.26
C GLY A 223 -13.94 8.64 6.11
N THR A 224 -12.98 9.51 6.41
CA THR A 224 -12.16 10.26 5.43
C THR A 224 -10.73 9.71 5.31
N GLY A 225 -10.45 8.52 5.86
CA GLY A 225 -9.11 7.89 5.79
C GLY A 225 -8.57 7.73 4.36
N GLY A 226 -9.46 7.48 3.39
CA GLY A 226 -9.09 7.43 1.97
C GLY A 226 -8.54 8.75 1.45
N GLU A 227 -9.06 9.88 1.93
CA GLU A 227 -8.58 11.21 1.57
C GLU A 227 -7.19 11.51 2.15
N VAL A 228 -6.91 11.06 3.38
CA VAL A 228 -5.57 11.19 3.97
C VAL A 228 -4.56 10.36 3.17
N LEU A 229 -4.94 9.16 2.72
CA LEU A 229 -4.08 8.35 1.85
C LEU A 229 -3.84 9.03 0.49
N GLN A 230 -4.86 9.66 -0.09
CA GLN A 230 -4.69 10.44 -1.32
C GLN A 230 -3.65 11.57 -1.15
N TRP A 231 -3.70 12.31 -0.04
CA TRP A 231 -2.70 13.34 0.26
C TRP A 231 -1.31 12.76 0.51
N ALA A 232 -1.21 11.64 1.21
CA ALA A 232 0.05 10.93 1.42
C ALA A 232 0.72 10.53 0.10
N LEU A 233 -0.05 10.08 -0.89
CA LEU A 233 0.46 9.74 -2.22
C LEU A 233 1.02 10.94 -2.98
N ILE A 234 0.40 12.11 -2.83
CA ILE A 234 0.89 13.35 -3.45
C ILE A 234 2.14 13.86 -2.73
N PHE A 235 2.16 13.80 -1.40
CA PHE A 235 3.30 14.29 -0.63
C PHE A 235 4.55 13.41 -0.74
N GLU A 236 4.41 12.12 -1.05
CA GLU A 236 5.54 11.20 -1.24
C GLU A 236 6.58 11.74 -2.25
N PRO A 237 6.24 12.02 -3.52
CA PRO A 237 7.18 12.63 -4.46
C PRO A 237 7.50 14.09 -4.12
N LEU A 238 6.52 14.89 -3.67
CA LEU A 238 6.72 16.33 -3.45
C LEU A 238 7.63 16.64 -2.25
N SER A 239 7.67 15.78 -1.24
CA SER A 239 8.54 15.95 -0.06
C SER A 239 10.03 16.00 -0.41
N ARG A 240 10.42 15.45 -1.57
CA ARG A 240 11.78 15.45 -2.11
C ARG A 240 12.08 16.70 -2.94
N SER A 241 11.07 17.50 -3.29
CA SER A 241 11.26 18.70 -4.09
C SER A 241 11.90 19.81 -3.25
N GLU A 242 12.95 20.43 -3.80
CA GLU A 242 13.58 21.59 -3.19
C GLU A 242 12.85 22.90 -3.52
N ASP A 243 11.94 22.87 -4.50
CA ASP A 243 11.21 24.03 -5.02
C ASP A 243 10.37 24.72 -3.94
N ALA A 244 10.54 26.04 -3.80
CA ALA A 244 9.87 26.85 -2.80
C ALA A 244 8.35 26.96 -3.03
N ALA A 245 7.90 27.01 -4.29
CA ALA A 245 6.48 27.03 -4.63
C ALA A 245 5.82 25.69 -4.27
N VAL A 246 6.50 24.56 -4.50
CA VAL A 246 6.02 23.23 -4.09
C VAL A 246 5.90 23.14 -2.58
N LYS A 247 6.93 23.55 -1.82
CA LYS A 247 6.89 23.56 -0.35
C LYS A 247 5.79 24.46 0.19
N MET A 248 5.59 25.64 -0.41
CA MET A 248 4.49 26.53 -0.04
C MET A 248 3.14 25.89 -0.32
N TRP A 249 2.98 25.25 -1.48
CA TRP A 249 1.75 24.54 -1.82
C TRP A 249 1.46 23.39 -0.85
N MET A 250 2.48 22.63 -0.43
CA MET A 250 2.31 21.57 0.58
C MET A 250 1.82 22.15 1.92
N LYS A 251 2.43 23.25 2.39
CA LYS A 251 1.98 23.94 3.60
C LYS A 251 0.53 24.41 3.51
N GLN A 252 0.14 25.04 2.39
CA GLN A 252 -1.22 25.54 2.19
C GLN A 252 -2.23 24.40 2.08
N SER A 253 -1.87 23.32 1.41
CA SER A 253 -2.69 22.09 1.35
C SER A 253 -2.93 21.50 2.73
N VAL A 254 -1.90 21.37 3.56
CA VAL A 254 -2.04 20.86 4.94
C VAL A 254 -2.91 21.82 5.79
N LEU A 255 -2.71 23.13 5.69
CA LEU A 255 -3.55 24.09 6.39
C LEU A 255 -5.02 23.98 5.97
N ALA A 256 -5.29 23.94 4.67
CA ALA A 256 -6.65 23.91 4.14
C ALA A 256 -7.40 22.63 4.51
N GLN A 257 -6.71 21.49 4.54
CA GLN A 257 -7.34 20.18 4.71
C GLN A 257 -7.34 19.70 6.16
N PHE A 258 -6.27 19.99 6.90
CA PHE A 258 -6.06 19.47 8.25
C PHE A 258 -6.06 20.55 9.33
N GLN A 259 -6.24 21.83 8.95
CA GLN A 259 -6.39 22.98 9.85
C GLN A 259 -5.23 23.20 10.83
N ILE A 260 -4.04 22.67 10.52
CA ILE A 260 -2.83 22.81 11.34
C ILE A 260 -2.31 24.23 11.25
N GLN A 261 -2.34 24.98 12.35
CA GLN A 261 -1.97 26.39 12.38
C GLN A 261 -0.45 26.62 12.40
N ASP A 262 0.32 25.73 13.05
CA ASP A 262 1.76 25.87 13.12
C ASP A 262 2.44 25.55 11.78
N GLU A 263 3.27 26.46 11.27
CA GLU A 263 3.87 26.32 9.95
C GLU A 263 4.94 25.22 9.88
N ALA A 264 5.72 25.03 10.95
CA ALA A 264 6.75 23.99 11.00
C ALA A 264 6.11 22.60 11.05
N GLU A 265 5.03 22.46 11.83
CA GLU A 265 4.24 21.24 11.92
C GLU A 265 3.60 20.85 10.57
N ARG A 266 3.15 21.84 9.77
CA ARG A 266 2.57 21.55 8.44
C ARG A 266 3.53 20.79 7.52
N LEU A 267 4.78 21.22 7.43
CA LEU A 267 5.78 20.54 6.61
C LEU A 267 6.16 19.19 7.18
N ALA A 268 6.34 19.09 8.51
CA ALA A 268 6.66 17.83 9.17
C ALA A 268 5.56 16.79 8.95
N LEU A 269 4.28 17.20 9.02
CA LEU A 269 3.13 16.35 8.76
C LEU A 269 3.07 15.90 7.30
N ALA A 270 3.26 16.83 6.34
CA ALA A 270 3.29 16.47 4.92
C ALA A 270 4.40 15.46 4.60
N ALA A 271 5.61 15.68 5.15
CA ALA A 271 6.73 14.76 5.00
C ALA A 271 6.43 13.39 5.64
N ALA A 272 5.90 13.36 6.86
CA ALA A 272 5.55 12.12 7.55
C ALA A 272 4.48 11.29 6.80
N LEU A 273 3.48 11.96 6.21
CA LEU A 273 2.50 11.33 5.31
C LEU A 273 3.17 10.80 4.04
N GLY A 274 4.03 11.61 3.41
CA GLY A 274 4.76 11.22 2.19
C GLY A 274 5.64 9.98 2.40
N GLU A 275 6.28 9.85 3.55
CA GLU A 275 7.12 8.69 3.90
C GLU A 275 6.35 7.36 3.95
N VAL A 276 5.03 7.39 4.19
CA VAL A 276 4.20 6.19 4.36
C VAL A 276 3.25 5.93 3.19
N GLY A 277 2.99 6.92 2.33
CA GLY A 277 1.97 6.86 1.27
C GLY A 277 2.06 5.61 0.38
N GLY A 278 3.22 5.37 -0.25
CA GLY A 278 3.41 4.21 -1.13
C GLY A 278 3.34 2.85 -0.42
N ARG A 279 3.71 2.77 0.86
CA ARG A 279 3.57 1.52 1.65
C ARG A 279 2.11 1.29 2.05
N ALA A 280 1.40 2.35 2.45
CA ALA A 280 -0.02 2.30 2.76
C ALA A 280 -0.85 1.90 1.53
N LEU A 281 -0.54 2.41 0.34
CA LEU A 281 -1.20 2.01 -0.90
C LEU A 281 -0.96 0.52 -1.24
N ARG A 282 0.26 0.02 -1.04
CA ARG A 282 0.55 -1.41 -1.22
C ARG A 282 -0.25 -2.28 -0.25
N TYR A 283 -0.38 -1.84 1.00
CA TYR A 283 -1.24 -2.50 1.98
C TYR A 283 -2.70 -2.59 1.51
N VAL A 284 -3.24 -1.48 0.97
CA VAL A 284 -4.61 -1.44 0.41
C VAL A 284 -4.73 -2.40 -0.78
N ALA A 285 -3.77 -2.35 -1.72
CA ALA A 285 -3.79 -3.20 -2.91
C ALA A 285 -3.70 -4.71 -2.62
N GLN A 286 -3.14 -5.10 -1.47
CA GLN A 286 -3.08 -6.50 -1.04
C GLN A 286 -4.37 -6.99 -0.37
N ARG A 287 -5.20 -6.08 0.15
CA ARG A 287 -6.40 -6.41 0.93
C ARG A 287 -7.70 -6.23 0.17
N VAL A 288 -7.71 -5.32 -0.81
CA VAL A 288 -8.89 -5.10 -1.64
C VAL A 288 -8.83 -6.02 -2.85
N GLU A 289 -9.86 -6.84 -3.04
CA GLU A 289 -9.97 -7.73 -4.20
C GLU A 289 -10.15 -6.95 -5.51
N ASP A 290 -10.85 -5.81 -5.44
CA ASP A 290 -11.13 -4.94 -6.57
C ASP A 290 -9.99 -3.93 -6.85
N GLN A 291 -9.33 -4.11 -7.98
CA GLN A 291 -8.31 -3.17 -8.47
C GLN A 291 -8.88 -1.81 -8.88
N ALA A 292 -10.18 -1.69 -9.16
CA ALA A 292 -10.78 -0.40 -9.49
C ALA A 292 -10.77 0.56 -8.30
N THR A 293 -10.97 0.06 -7.08
CA THR A 293 -10.83 0.83 -5.83
C THR A 293 -9.44 1.47 -5.69
N VAL A 294 -8.37 0.71 -5.93
CA VAL A 294 -6.98 1.23 -5.90
C VAL A 294 -6.77 2.29 -6.97
N ARG A 295 -7.24 2.04 -8.21
CA ARG A 295 -7.13 3.01 -9.31
C ARG A 295 -7.91 4.29 -9.05
N ASN A 296 -9.11 4.19 -8.47
CA ASN A 296 -9.91 5.36 -8.10
C ASN A 296 -9.16 6.19 -7.06
N LEU A 297 -8.56 5.58 -6.05
CA LEU A 297 -7.79 6.30 -5.05
C LEU A 297 -6.61 7.07 -5.67
N ILE A 298 -5.88 6.45 -6.59
CA ILE A 298 -4.76 7.11 -7.31
C ILE A 298 -5.29 8.25 -8.20
N ARG A 299 -6.38 8.04 -8.93
CA ARG A 299 -7.00 9.07 -9.78
C ARG A 299 -7.49 10.25 -8.96
N ASP A 300 -8.12 9.99 -7.83
CA ASP A 300 -8.68 11.03 -6.96
C ASP A 300 -7.55 11.81 -6.27
N ALA A 301 -6.43 11.15 -5.93
CA ALA A 301 -5.21 11.83 -5.52
C ALA A 301 -4.66 12.75 -6.62
N ASP A 302 -4.54 12.26 -7.85
CA ASP A 302 -4.06 13.02 -8.99
C ASP A 302 -4.93 14.28 -9.27
N ALA A 303 -6.25 14.15 -9.12
CA ALA A 303 -7.20 15.23 -9.32
C ALA A 303 -7.10 16.36 -8.29
N ARG A 304 -6.44 16.16 -7.13
CA ARG A 304 -6.25 17.20 -6.11
C ARG A 304 -5.21 18.26 -6.52
N VAL A 305 -4.37 17.95 -7.51
CA VAL A 305 -3.29 18.86 -7.94
C VAL A 305 -3.71 19.59 -9.22
N ASN A 306 -3.99 20.88 -9.10
CA ASN A 306 -4.35 21.74 -10.24
C ASN A 306 -3.26 22.76 -10.59
N ASP A 307 -2.30 22.98 -9.70
CA ASP A 307 -1.18 23.90 -9.93
C ASP A 307 -0.17 23.29 -10.91
N SER A 308 0.20 24.03 -11.96
CA SER A 308 1.09 23.54 -13.01
C SER A 308 2.52 23.31 -12.54
N THR A 309 3.01 24.12 -11.58
CA THR A 309 4.35 23.98 -10.99
C THR A 309 4.41 22.71 -10.14
N VAL A 310 3.38 22.47 -9.35
CA VAL A 310 3.27 21.25 -8.54
C VAL A 310 3.12 20.01 -9.42
N ARG A 311 2.32 20.08 -10.48
CA ARG A 311 2.22 18.98 -11.47
C ARG A 311 3.57 18.67 -12.10
N ALA A 312 4.37 19.69 -12.45
CA ALA A 312 5.70 19.47 -12.99
C ALA A 312 6.63 18.73 -12.00
N ALA A 313 6.50 19.00 -10.70
CA ALA A 313 7.25 18.29 -9.67
C ALA A 313 6.81 16.83 -9.46
N LEU A 314 5.66 16.41 -10.00
CA LEU A 314 5.15 15.03 -9.96
C LEU A 314 5.57 14.18 -11.17
N VAL A 315 6.32 14.73 -12.12
CA VAL A 315 6.63 14.08 -13.42
C VAL A 315 7.31 12.72 -13.31
N ASP A 316 8.02 12.44 -12.21
CA ASP A 316 8.71 11.16 -11.99
C ASP A 316 7.91 10.18 -11.10
N ASP A 317 6.68 10.53 -10.69
CA ASP A 317 5.82 9.56 -9.98
C ASP A 317 5.38 8.43 -10.94
N GLY A 318 5.55 7.18 -10.51
CA GLY A 318 5.27 6.01 -11.35
C GLY A 318 3.81 5.53 -11.35
N ARG A 319 2.90 6.24 -10.68
CA ARG A 319 1.52 5.80 -10.42
C ARG A 319 0.49 6.78 -10.96
N LEU A 320 0.75 8.08 -10.84
CA LEU A 320 -0.22 9.13 -11.14
C LEU A 320 -0.53 9.28 -12.65
N PRO A 321 -1.81 9.37 -13.07
CA PRO A 321 -2.18 9.60 -14.47
C PRO A 321 -1.65 10.90 -15.10
N SER A 322 -1.56 11.99 -14.33
CA SER A 322 -0.97 13.24 -14.82
C SER A 322 0.53 13.08 -15.09
N SER A 323 1.26 12.34 -14.23
CA SER A 323 2.68 12.02 -14.43
C SER A 323 2.91 11.26 -15.73
N TRP A 324 2.10 10.24 -16.01
CA TRP A 324 2.11 9.53 -17.30
C TRP A 324 2.03 10.47 -18.49
N SER A 325 1.05 11.39 -18.46
CA SER A 325 0.84 12.36 -19.54
C SER A 325 2.03 13.33 -19.68
N LEU A 326 2.61 13.76 -18.56
CA LEU A 326 3.79 14.62 -18.54
C LEU A 326 5.04 13.91 -19.08
N GLN A 327 5.22 12.63 -18.75
CA GLN A 327 6.33 11.82 -19.25
C GLN A 327 6.22 11.59 -20.77
N LEU A 328 5.01 11.30 -21.28
CA LEU A 328 4.76 11.21 -22.71
C LEU A 328 5.05 12.54 -23.42
N ALA A 329 4.60 13.67 -22.86
CA ALA A 329 4.87 14.99 -23.42
C ALA A 329 6.37 15.32 -23.41
N ALA A 330 7.08 14.97 -22.33
CA ALA A 330 8.53 15.14 -22.24
C ALA A 330 9.28 14.31 -23.29
N LEU A 331 8.88 13.04 -23.49
CA LEU A 331 9.41 12.21 -24.57
C LEU A 331 9.10 12.81 -25.93
N GLY A 332 7.88 13.33 -26.15
CA GLY A 332 7.50 14.03 -27.37
C GLY A 332 8.42 15.19 -27.71
N ARG A 333 8.66 16.09 -26.75
CA ARG A 333 9.59 17.23 -26.95
C ARG A 333 11.01 16.77 -27.26
N LEU A 334 11.46 15.70 -26.61
CA LEU A 334 12.78 15.11 -26.88
C LEU A 334 12.86 14.48 -28.29
N LEU A 335 11.81 13.78 -28.73
CA LEU A 335 11.72 13.23 -30.08
C LEU A 335 11.69 14.33 -31.15
N ALA A 336 10.96 15.43 -30.91
CA ALA A 336 10.95 16.58 -31.82
C ALA A 336 12.36 17.18 -31.98
N ALA A 337 13.06 17.44 -30.86
CA ALA A 337 14.44 17.93 -30.90
C ALA A 337 15.41 16.92 -31.55
N GLY A 338 15.18 15.63 -31.33
CA GLY A 338 15.96 14.56 -31.95
C GLY A 338 15.69 14.38 -33.44
N ALA A 339 14.52 14.76 -33.96
CA ALA A 339 14.24 14.77 -35.40
C ALA A 339 15.01 15.88 -36.13
N GLU A 340 15.19 17.03 -35.47
CA GLU A 340 15.97 18.15 -35.99
C GLU A 340 17.47 17.85 -36.00
N ASP A 341 17.98 17.28 -34.90
CA ASP A 341 19.40 16.95 -34.73
C ASP A 341 19.54 15.56 -34.06
N PRO A 342 19.57 14.48 -34.86
CA PRO A 342 19.57 13.11 -34.36
C PRO A 342 20.96 12.69 -33.89
N THR A 343 21.19 12.75 -32.59
CA THR A 343 22.49 12.40 -31.98
C THR A 343 22.38 11.20 -31.03
N VAL A 344 23.46 10.42 -30.91
CA VAL A 344 23.54 9.27 -29.99
C VAL A 344 23.18 9.63 -28.53
N PRO A 345 23.61 10.78 -27.96
CA PRO A 345 23.18 11.19 -26.63
C PRO A 345 21.66 11.36 -26.49
N ARG A 346 20.99 11.99 -27.47
CA ARG A 346 19.53 12.14 -27.45
C ARG A 346 18.82 10.81 -27.57
N VAL A 347 19.34 9.89 -28.37
CA VAL A 347 18.80 8.52 -28.49
C VAL A 347 18.86 7.78 -27.16
N ARG A 348 19.98 7.92 -26.43
CA ARG A 348 20.10 7.36 -25.08
C ARG A 348 19.08 7.96 -24.13
N GLU A 349 18.94 9.29 -24.13
CA GLU A 349 17.96 9.97 -23.28
C GLU A 349 16.51 9.53 -23.61
N ALA A 350 16.16 9.39 -24.89
CA ALA A 350 14.84 8.95 -25.30
C ALA A 350 14.56 7.50 -24.88
N ARG A 351 15.58 6.63 -24.96
CA ARG A 351 15.50 5.26 -24.46
C ARG A 351 15.30 5.22 -22.94
N ASP A 352 16.02 6.04 -22.18
CA ASP A 352 15.88 6.11 -20.72
C ASP A 352 14.47 6.59 -20.33
N ARG A 353 13.93 7.59 -21.05
CA ARG A 353 12.54 8.06 -20.89
C ARG A 353 11.51 7.01 -21.27
N LEU A 354 11.73 6.25 -22.35
CA LEU A 354 10.87 5.14 -22.72
C LEU A 354 10.87 4.07 -21.63
N HIS A 355 12.03 3.74 -21.06
CA HIS A 355 12.11 2.77 -19.97
C HIS A 355 11.35 3.23 -18.72
N LYS A 356 11.42 4.53 -18.39
CA LYS A 356 10.58 5.11 -17.33
C LYS A 356 9.08 4.90 -17.60
N LEU A 357 8.63 5.18 -18.83
CA LEU A 357 7.24 4.92 -19.24
C LEU A 357 6.88 3.44 -19.13
N GLU A 358 7.73 2.52 -19.58
CA GLU A 358 7.49 1.07 -19.47
C GLU A 358 7.37 0.58 -18.01
N SER A 359 8.06 1.25 -17.07
CA SER A 359 8.01 0.93 -15.64
C SER A 359 6.83 1.55 -14.88
N HIS A 360 6.11 2.49 -15.50
CA HIS A 360 4.98 3.19 -14.88
C HIS A 360 3.74 2.28 -14.79
N ASP A 361 2.92 2.41 -13.74
CA ASP A 361 1.74 1.54 -13.53
C ASP A 361 0.70 1.61 -14.67
N MET A 362 0.48 2.80 -15.24
CA MET A 362 -0.32 3.03 -16.44
C MET A 362 0.13 2.22 -17.66
N ALA A 363 1.38 1.74 -17.73
CA ALA A 363 1.85 0.88 -18.82
C ALA A 363 1.12 -0.45 -18.91
N ARG A 364 0.55 -0.92 -17.78
CA ARG A 364 -0.25 -2.14 -17.71
C ARG A 364 -1.69 -1.94 -18.18
N ASP A 365 -2.11 -0.71 -18.41
CA ASP A 365 -3.44 -0.41 -18.94
C ASP A 365 -3.50 -0.68 -20.45
N THR A 366 -4.45 -1.52 -20.85
CA THR A 366 -4.76 -1.80 -22.26
C THR A 366 -5.01 -0.54 -23.08
N ALA A 367 -5.59 0.51 -22.48
CA ALA A 367 -5.82 1.79 -23.15
C ALA A 367 -4.52 2.51 -23.55
N GLN A 368 -3.41 2.24 -22.85
CA GLN A 368 -2.11 2.88 -23.07
C GLN A 368 -1.16 2.07 -23.95
N THR A 369 -1.52 0.83 -24.29
CA THR A 369 -0.68 -0.08 -25.10
C THR A 369 -0.33 0.52 -26.46
N ALA A 370 -1.28 1.21 -27.10
CA ALA A 370 -1.04 1.87 -28.39
C ALA A 370 -0.04 3.04 -28.27
N ALA A 371 -0.15 3.85 -27.21
CA ALA A 371 0.78 4.95 -26.95
C ALA A 371 2.21 4.45 -26.71
N LEU A 372 2.37 3.40 -25.90
CA LEU A 372 3.68 2.77 -25.66
C LEU A 372 4.30 2.17 -26.92
N ARG A 373 3.49 1.47 -27.73
CA ARG A 373 3.97 0.93 -29.01
C ARG A 373 4.47 2.07 -29.90
N ARG A 374 3.73 3.17 -30.00
CA ARG A 374 4.14 4.35 -30.79
C ARG A 374 5.43 4.97 -30.25
N ALA A 375 5.56 5.12 -28.92
CA ALA A 375 6.74 5.65 -28.28
C ALA A 375 8.00 4.80 -28.57
N SER A 376 7.87 3.48 -28.44
CA SER A 376 8.94 2.51 -28.76
C SER A 376 9.39 2.61 -30.21
N LYS A 377 8.44 2.69 -31.14
CA LYS A 377 8.70 2.81 -32.58
C LYS A 377 9.35 4.13 -32.95
N ALA A 378 8.93 5.23 -32.33
CA ALA A 378 9.54 6.53 -32.53
C ALA A 378 10.99 6.58 -32.03
N CYS A 379 11.28 5.99 -30.85
CA CYS A 379 12.65 5.87 -30.34
C CYS A 379 13.54 5.03 -31.27
N GLN A 380 12.99 3.96 -31.86
CA GLN A 380 13.67 3.14 -32.86
C GLN A 380 14.02 3.94 -34.12
N LEU A 381 13.08 4.74 -34.64
CA LEU A 381 13.33 5.60 -35.80
C LEU A 381 14.35 6.69 -35.49
N MET A 382 14.30 7.29 -34.31
CA MET A 382 15.28 8.30 -33.90
C MET A 382 16.69 7.70 -33.79
N ALA A 383 16.80 6.46 -33.30
CA ALA A 383 18.06 5.73 -33.27
C ALA A 383 18.63 5.50 -34.67
N TRP A 384 17.78 5.12 -35.62
CA TRP A 384 18.16 4.96 -37.03
C TRP A 384 18.57 6.29 -37.67
N LEU A 385 17.84 7.38 -37.43
CA LEU A 385 18.24 8.71 -37.92
C LEU A 385 19.63 9.14 -37.40
N ALA A 386 19.98 8.73 -36.19
CA ALA A 386 21.26 9.07 -35.57
C ALA A 386 22.45 8.25 -36.11
N THR A 387 22.21 7.19 -36.90
CA THR A 387 23.29 6.50 -37.64
C THR A 387 23.67 7.24 -38.92
N ASP A 388 23.01 8.37 -39.20
CA ASP A 388 23.12 9.15 -40.42
C ASP A 388 22.96 8.30 -41.69
N PRO A 389 21.74 7.83 -41.97
CA PRO A 389 21.52 6.86 -43.02
C PRO A 389 21.76 7.41 -44.43
N MET A 390 22.05 8.70 -44.56
CA MET A 390 22.36 9.34 -45.84
C MET A 390 23.84 9.27 -46.19
N THR A 391 24.72 9.10 -45.20
CA THR A 391 26.18 9.28 -45.33
C THR A 391 26.94 7.97 -45.56
N TYR A 392 26.25 6.88 -45.90
CA TYR A 392 26.93 5.65 -46.30
C TYR A 392 27.70 5.84 -47.61
N ASP A 393 29.01 5.59 -47.57
CA ASP A 393 29.88 5.52 -48.75
C ASP A 393 29.46 4.32 -49.61
N VAL A 394 29.05 4.57 -50.86
CA VAL A 394 28.77 3.51 -51.83
C VAL A 394 30.10 2.85 -52.22
N PRO A 395 30.32 1.55 -51.91
CA PRO A 395 31.56 0.90 -52.24
C PRO A 395 31.68 0.72 -53.76
N GLY A 396 32.70 1.31 -54.36
CA GLY A 396 33.04 1.13 -55.78
C GLY A 396 32.67 2.29 -56.69
N GLN A 397 33.46 2.50 -57.74
CA GLN A 397 33.30 3.60 -58.71
C GLN A 397 32.28 3.28 -59.82
N GLN A 398 31.62 2.12 -59.78
CA GLN A 398 30.75 1.68 -60.87
C GLN A 398 29.40 2.41 -60.82
N PRO A 399 28.83 2.83 -61.97
CA PRO A 399 27.55 3.56 -62.01
C PRO A 399 26.36 2.82 -61.37
N PHE A 400 26.44 1.49 -61.27
CA PHE A 400 25.38 0.63 -60.74
C PHE A 400 25.59 0.19 -59.28
N ALA A 401 26.72 0.54 -58.65
CA ALA A 401 27.06 0.12 -57.29
C ALA A 401 26.02 0.61 -56.26
N GLU A 402 25.42 1.77 -56.51
CA GLU A 402 24.39 2.35 -55.64
C GLU A 402 23.12 1.49 -55.58
N ALA A 403 22.71 0.85 -56.67
CA ALA A 403 21.57 -0.08 -56.65
C ALA A 403 21.86 -1.37 -55.90
N GLU A 404 23.06 -1.94 -56.07
CA GLU A 404 23.43 -3.16 -55.34
C GLU A 404 23.52 -2.90 -53.83
N HIS A 405 24.13 -1.77 -53.45
CA HIS A 405 24.27 -1.39 -52.06
C HIS A 405 22.93 -1.08 -51.38
N LEU A 406 22.07 -0.28 -52.01
CA LEU A 406 20.75 0.06 -51.44
C LEU A 406 19.80 -1.13 -51.40
N ALA A 407 19.92 -2.09 -52.34
CA ALA A 407 19.18 -3.35 -52.27
C ALA A 407 19.60 -4.20 -51.07
N ALA A 408 20.91 -4.28 -50.79
CA ALA A 408 21.45 -4.98 -49.62
C ALA A 408 21.01 -4.29 -48.32
N TRP A 409 21.17 -2.97 -48.22
CA TRP A 409 20.70 -2.19 -47.08
C TRP A 409 19.20 -2.40 -46.84
N TYR A 410 18.38 -2.38 -47.89
CA TYR A 410 16.94 -2.57 -47.73
C TYR A 410 16.59 -3.95 -47.17
N ALA A 411 17.32 -4.99 -47.56
CA ALA A 411 17.16 -6.34 -47.02
C ALA A 411 17.57 -6.45 -45.55
N GLU A 412 18.58 -5.68 -45.12
CA GLU A 412 19.10 -5.71 -43.74
C GLU A 412 18.30 -4.82 -42.78
N GLU A 413 17.97 -3.60 -43.19
CA GLU A 413 17.40 -2.56 -42.33
C GLU A 413 16.05 -2.00 -42.82
N GLY A 414 15.80 -2.01 -44.13
CA GLY A 414 14.63 -1.36 -44.75
C GLY A 414 13.29 -1.84 -44.19
N GLY A 415 13.12 -3.16 -44.03
CA GLY A 415 11.91 -3.74 -43.46
C GLY A 415 11.65 -3.33 -42.00
N PHE A 416 12.72 -3.14 -41.21
CA PHE A 416 12.61 -2.64 -39.84
C PHE A 416 12.17 -1.17 -39.82
N VAL A 417 12.76 -0.33 -40.68
CA VAL A 417 12.41 1.09 -40.79
C VAL A 417 10.93 1.25 -41.20
N ASP A 418 10.47 0.48 -42.19
CA ASP A 418 9.08 0.54 -42.65
C ASP A 418 8.08 0.06 -41.58
N TRP A 419 8.42 -0.99 -40.83
CA TRP A 419 7.62 -1.42 -39.67
C TRP A 419 7.56 -0.35 -38.57
N ALA A 420 8.71 0.26 -38.26
CA ALA A 420 8.78 1.30 -37.25
C ALA A 420 7.99 2.56 -37.67
N ARG A 421 8.09 2.99 -38.93
CA ARG A 421 7.27 4.06 -39.51
C ARG A 421 5.79 3.77 -39.38
N ARG A 422 5.33 2.59 -39.82
CA ARG A 422 3.91 2.19 -39.74
C ARG A 422 3.42 2.15 -38.29
N GLY A 423 4.23 1.62 -37.37
CA GLY A 423 3.88 1.49 -35.96
C GLY A 423 3.92 2.78 -35.14
N ALA A 424 4.67 3.80 -35.58
CA ALA A 424 4.76 5.11 -34.93
C ALA A 424 3.61 6.05 -35.31
N ARG A 425 3.07 5.91 -36.52
CA ARG A 425 1.98 6.76 -37.03
C ARG A 425 0.74 6.74 -36.13
N GLY A 426 0.08 7.89 -36.05
CA GLY A 426 -1.15 8.09 -35.30
C GLY A 426 -1.50 9.56 -35.19
N THR A 427 -2.35 9.94 -34.23
CA THR A 427 -2.74 11.34 -33.99
C THR A 427 -1.55 12.18 -33.50
N ALA A 428 -1.51 13.45 -33.93
CA ALA A 428 -0.49 14.44 -33.57
C ALA A 428 -1.09 15.64 -32.80
N SER A 429 -2.12 15.40 -32.00
CA SER A 429 -2.89 16.44 -31.30
C SER A 429 -2.18 17.02 -30.07
N ASP A 430 -1.29 16.25 -29.44
CA ASP A 430 -0.56 16.62 -28.21
C ASP A 430 0.96 16.65 -28.43
N ASP A 431 1.72 17.08 -27.41
CA ASP A 431 3.18 17.19 -27.46
C ASP A 431 3.85 15.86 -27.85
N PHE A 432 3.34 14.75 -27.30
CA PHE A 432 3.81 13.41 -27.61
C PHE A 432 3.61 13.08 -29.10
N GLY A 433 2.38 13.22 -29.59
CA GLY A 433 2.02 12.93 -30.97
C GLY A 433 2.79 13.80 -31.97
N ARG A 434 2.97 15.10 -31.68
CA ARG A 434 3.78 16.00 -32.53
C ARG A 434 5.25 15.58 -32.58
N GLY A 435 5.83 15.18 -31.46
CA GLY A 435 7.21 14.69 -31.41
C GLY A 435 7.40 13.40 -32.19
N VAL A 436 6.49 12.44 -32.01
CA VAL A 436 6.49 11.19 -32.80
C VAL A 436 6.36 11.49 -34.29
N GLN A 437 5.45 12.39 -34.66
CA GLN A 437 5.21 12.76 -36.05
C GLN A 437 6.45 13.42 -36.68
N ALA A 438 7.15 14.30 -35.97
CA ALA A 438 8.38 14.92 -36.46
C ALA A 438 9.47 13.88 -36.80
N VAL A 439 9.66 12.86 -35.95
CA VAL A 439 10.59 11.76 -36.23
C VAL A 439 10.14 10.94 -37.44
N VAL A 440 8.84 10.65 -37.57
CA VAL A 440 8.29 9.92 -38.72
C VAL A 440 8.48 10.70 -40.01
N GLU A 441 8.21 12.00 -40.03
CA GLU A 441 8.37 12.86 -41.21
C GLU A 441 9.84 12.97 -41.63
N LYS A 442 10.75 13.12 -40.66
CA LYS A 442 12.19 13.09 -40.93
C LYS A 442 12.61 11.75 -41.52
N ALA A 443 12.11 10.65 -40.97
CA ALA A 443 12.39 9.31 -41.47
C ALA A 443 11.78 9.07 -42.86
N ASP A 444 10.58 9.58 -43.13
CA ASP A 444 9.94 9.56 -44.44
C ASP A 444 10.82 10.29 -45.47
N ALA A 445 11.30 11.49 -45.15
CA ALA A 445 12.16 12.26 -46.05
C ALA A 445 13.47 11.53 -46.40
N HIS A 446 14.11 10.88 -45.41
CA HIS A 446 15.31 10.06 -45.64
C HIS A 446 14.97 8.83 -46.49
N ARG A 447 13.88 8.13 -46.18
CA ARG A 447 13.46 6.94 -46.94
C ARG A 447 13.12 7.27 -48.39
N ASP A 448 12.44 8.38 -48.64
CA ASP A 448 12.12 8.87 -49.97
C ASP A 448 13.38 9.19 -50.78
N GLU A 449 14.40 9.78 -50.15
CA GLU A 449 15.67 10.02 -50.84
C GLU A 449 16.43 8.72 -51.13
N LEU A 450 16.42 7.76 -50.22
CA LEU A 450 16.95 6.41 -50.48
C LEU A 450 16.24 5.75 -51.67
N ASP A 451 14.91 5.89 -51.80
CA ASP A 451 14.16 5.40 -52.97
C ASP A 451 14.53 6.12 -54.26
N ARG A 452 14.75 7.45 -54.22
CA ARG A 452 15.22 8.21 -55.40
C ARG A 452 16.61 7.77 -55.82
N ARG A 453 17.54 7.61 -54.87
CA ARG A 453 18.90 7.09 -55.11
C ARG A 453 18.84 5.68 -55.70
N PHE A 454 18.05 4.79 -55.11
CA PHE A 454 17.87 3.43 -55.62
C PHE A 454 17.30 3.44 -57.05
N THR A 455 16.30 4.27 -57.34
CA THR A 455 15.72 4.37 -58.68
C THR A 455 16.75 4.84 -59.72
N ARG A 456 17.59 5.82 -59.38
CA ARG A 456 18.70 6.27 -60.24
C ARG A 456 19.73 5.15 -60.46
N GLY A 457 20.16 4.50 -59.39
CA GLY A 457 21.10 3.37 -59.45
C GLY A 457 20.54 2.19 -60.23
N LEU A 458 19.24 1.91 -60.11
CA LEU A 458 18.58 0.79 -60.77
C LEU A 458 18.55 1.00 -62.29
N LYS A 459 18.31 2.24 -62.74
CA LYS A 459 18.44 2.60 -64.16
C LYS A 459 19.85 2.31 -64.66
N ALA A 460 20.88 2.78 -63.96
CA ALA A 460 22.28 2.54 -64.33
C ALA A 460 22.65 1.05 -64.33
N TRP A 461 22.10 0.27 -63.39
CA TRP A 461 22.25 -1.18 -63.33
C TRP A 461 21.61 -1.90 -64.52
N ILE A 462 20.41 -1.49 -64.93
CA ILE A 462 19.74 -2.02 -66.13
C ILE A 462 20.52 -1.67 -67.40
N GLU A 463 20.96 -0.42 -67.54
CA GLU A 463 21.76 0.06 -68.67
C GLU A 463 23.12 -0.65 -68.77
N SER A 464 23.67 -1.07 -67.62
CA SER A 464 24.90 -1.87 -67.53
C SER A 464 24.69 -3.37 -67.82
N GLY A 465 23.50 -3.77 -68.28
CA GLY A 465 23.20 -5.16 -68.64
C GLY A 465 22.84 -6.05 -67.44
N ARG A 466 22.40 -5.46 -66.31
CA ARG A 466 21.99 -6.17 -65.09
C ARG A 466 23.10 -7.07 -64.53
N PRO A 467 24.28 -6.51 -64.20
CA PRO A 467 25.38 -7.27 -63.64
C PRO A 467 24.90 -7.97 -62.37
N SER A 468 24.98 -9.31 -62.34
CA SER A 468 24.38 -10.13 -61.31
C SER A 468 25.41 -10.62 -60.29
N GLY A 469 26.20 -9.66 -59.78
CA GLY A 469 27.28 -9.88 -58.82
C GLY A 469 26.73 -10.05 -57.40
N GLN A 470 26.17 -8.98 -56.84
CA GLN A 470 25.61 -8.97 -55.48
C GLN A 470 24.08 -9.00 -55.49
N VAL A 471 23.43 -8.51 -56.56
CA VAL A 471 21.97 -8.55 -56.73
C VAL A 471 21.58 -9.56 -57.80
N VAL A 472 20.61 -10.42 -57.48
CA VAL A 472 20.11 -11.44 -58.42
C VAL A 472 18.74 -11.03 -58.94
N PRO A 473 18.57 -10.81 -60.25
CA PRO A 473 17.25 -10.61 -60.85
C PRO A 473 16.33 -11.79 -60.54
N ILE A 474 15.05 -11.53 -60.24
CA ILE A 474 14.11 -12.60 -59.84
C ILE A 474 13.92 -13.66 -60.94
N ASP A 475 13.98 -13.27 -62.21
CA ASP A 475 13.94 -14.17 -63.36
C ASP A 475 15.19 -15.09 -63.44
N GLN A 476 16.31 -14.67 -62.85
CA GLN A 476 17.54 -15.46 -62.75
C GLN A 476 17.64 -16.25 -61.44
N ALA A 477 16.92 -15.85 -60.39
CA ALA A 477 16.98 -16.49 -59.07
C ALA A 477 16.58 -17.97 -59.13
N VAL A 478 15.56 -18.32 -59.92
CA VAL A 478 15.13 -19.71 -60.11
C VAL A 478 16.28 -20.55 -60.69
N LYS A 479 16.94 -20.05 -61.74
CA LYS A 479 18.02 -20.76 -62.41
C LYS A 479 19.29 -20.85 -61.56
N ARG A 480 19.63 -19.79 -60.83
CA ARG A 480 20.91 -19.68 -60.09
C ARG A 480 20.85 -20.25 -58.68
N VAL A 481 19.67 -20.27 -58.05
CA VAL A 481 19.50 -20.69 -56.66
C VAL A 481 18.63 -21.94 -56.58
N ALA A 482 17.40 -21.87 -57.11
CA ALA A 482 16.43 -22.95 -56.94
C ALA A 482 16.84 -24.25 -57.64
N VAL A 483 17.31 -24.16 -58.89
CA VAL A 483 17.72 -25.34 -59.68
C VAL A 483 18.92 -26.06 -59.05
N PRO A 484 20.06 -25.40 -58.72
CA PRO A 484 21.17 -26.06 -58.04
C PRO A 484 20.76 -26.66 -56.68
N PHE A 485 20.00 -25.92 -55.88
CA PHE A 485 19.56 -26.39 -54.56
C PHE A 485 18.74 -27.68 -54.63
N LEU A 486 17.83 -27.79 -55.62
CA LEU A 486 16.99 -28.96 -55.83
C LEU A 486 17.76 -30.13 -56.47
N GLN A 487 18.76 -29.85 -57.32
CA GLN A 487 19.57 -30.88 -57.97
C GLN A 487 20.58 -31.54 -57.04
N GLU A 488 21.01 -30.87 -55.96
CA GLU A 488 21.94 -31.46 -54.98
C GLU A 488 21.39 -32.73 -54.31
N ARG A 489 20.07 -32.83 -54.06
CA ARG A 489 19.42 -34.04 -53.50
C ARG A 489 17.97 -34.14 -53.92
N ALA A 490 17.57 -35.29 -54.47
CA ALA A 490 16.20 -35.57 -54.94
C ALA A 490 15.10 -35.43 -53.86
N SER A 491 15.46 -35.55 -52.57
CA SER A 491 14.54 -35.39 -51.44
C SER A 491 14.30 -33.93 -51.03
N ARG A 492 15.11 -32.97 -51.52
CA ARG A 492 14.92 -31.56 -51.17
C ARG A 492 13.62 -31.02 -51.76
N ARG A 493 13.01 -30.13 -51.01
CA ARG A 493 11.85 -29.33 -51.41
C ARG A 493 12.21 -27.88 -51.14
N LEU A 494 11.88 -26.99 -52.07
CA LEU A 494 12.12 -25.56 -51.92
C LEU A 494 10.80 -24.87 -51.67
N LEU A 495 10.72 -24.14 -50.55
CA LEU A 495 9.67 -23.17 -50.29
C LEU A 495 10.22 -21.79 -50.64
N VAL A 496 9.61 -21.14 -51.63
CA VAL A 496 9.93 -19.75 -51.95
C VAL A 496 8.92 -18.87 -51.22
N LEU A 497 9.38 -18.15 -50.21
CA LEU A 497 8.61 -17.09 -49.58
C LEU A 497 8.91 -15.80 -50.33
N LEU A 498 7.94 -15.33 -51.12
CA LEU A 498 8.02 -14.00 -51.70
C LEU A 498 7.66 -12.99 -50.61
N LEU A 499 8.68 -12.36 -50.06
CA LEU A 499 8.53 -11.29 -49.08
C LEU A 499 8.58 -9.99 -49.86
N ASP A 500 7.40 -9.45 -50.18
CA ASP A 500 7.33 -8.08 -50.69
C ASP A 500 7.83 -7.15 -49.57
N GLY A 501 8.88 -6.38 -49.87
CA GLY A 501 9.40 -5.34 -48.97
C GLY A 501 8.31 -4.39 -48.49
N MET A 502 7.27 -4.17 -49.28
CA MET A 502 6.13 -3.33 -48.88
C MET A 502 5.22 -3.95 -47.82
N ALA A 503 5.39 -5.24 -47.48
CA ALA A 503 4.47 -6.01 -46.64
C ALA A 503 5.13 -6.90 -45.56
N TRP A 504 6.43 -6.80 -45.29
CA TRP A 504 7.09 -7.58 -44.22
C TRP A 504 6.69 -7.16 -42.79
N ALA A 505 6.04 -6.00 -42.65
CA ALA A 505 5.60 -5.44 -41.38
C ALA A 505 4.11 -5.73 -41.09
N GLN A 506 3.73 -6.99 -40.84
CA GLN A 506 2.45 -7.36 -40.22
C GLN A 506 2.66 -7.97 -38.86
#